data_AF-A0A2N1DQ93-F1
#
_entry.id   AF-A0A2N1DQ93-F1
#
_cell.length_a   1.000
_cell.length_b   1.000
_cell.length_c   1.000
_cell.angle_alpha   90.00
_cell.angle_beta   90.00
_cell.angle_gamma   90.00
#
_symmetry.space_group_name_H-M   'P 1'
#
loop_
_entity.id
_entity.type
_entity.pdbx_description
1 polymer ?
#
loop_
_entity_poly.entity_id
_entity_poly.type
_entity_poly.pdbx_seq_one_letter_code
_entity_poly.pdbx_strand_id
1 'polypeptide(L)'
;MPGADFNHQAHLRLAYVYLVDNDTDSSMQRMKMSLKRFIEHNRIDPTKYHETITTAWVLVVNHFMNKSEGSNSADQLMSQNPEMLEEKTMMTHYSAEVLFSNEARNTFVEPNLAPIPRHKD
;
A
#
# COMPACT_ATOMS: atom_id res chain seq x y z
N MET A 1 -11.53 -20.69 15.53
CA MET A 1 -10.71 -19.48 15.27
C MET A 1 -9.62 -19.91 14.30
N PRO A 2 -9.11 -19.11 13.33
CA PRO A 2 -9.24 -17.65 13.15
C PRO A 2 -9.32 -17.18 11.67
N GLY A 3 -9.75 -15.94 11.44
CA GLY A 3 -9.27 -15.13 10.31
C GLY A 3 -8.15 -14.27 10.86
N ALA A 4 -6.90 -14.73 10.75
CA ALA A 4 -5.76 -13.90 11.09
C ALA A 4 -5.62 -12.87 9.97
N ASP A 5 -6.37 -11.78 10.11
CA ASP A 5 -6.40 -10.68 9.15
C ASP A 5 -4.98 -10.18 8.95
N PHE A 6 -4.59 -10.22 7.68
CA PHE A 6 -3.40 -9.58 7.16
C PHE A 6 -3.61 -8.06 7.35
N ASN A 7 -3.25 -7.55 8.53
CA ASN A 7 -3.61 -6.21 8.96
C ASN A 7 -2.91 -5.14 8.10
N HIS A 8 -3.54 -3.98 7.96
CA HIS A 8 -3.00 -2.85 7.18
C HIS A 8 -1.56 -2.49 7.60
N GLN A 9 -1.28 -2.53 8.91
CA GLN A 9 0.08 -2.30 9.43
C GLN A 9 1.14 -3.27 8.88
N ALA A 10 0.81 -4.56 8.72
CA ALA A 10 1.74 -5.54 8.16
C ALA A 10 2.07 -5.21 6.70
N HIS A 11 1.09 -4.71 5.93
CA HIS A 11 1.34 -4.23 4.57
C HIS A 11 2.24 -3.00 4.55
N LEU A 12 2.01 -2.04 5.45
CA LEU A 12 2.87 -0.86 5.57
C LEU A 12 4.32 -1.24 5.91
N ARG A 13 4.51 -2.16 6.87
CA ARG A 13 5.84 -2.69 7.22
C ARG A 13 6.50 -3.38 6.04
N LEU A 14 5.77 -4.24 5.32
CA LEU A 14 6.31 -4.95 4.17
C LEU A 14 6.69 -4.00 3.03
N ALA A 15 5.85 -2.98 2.76
CA ALA A 15 6.16 -1.94 1.78
C ALA A 15 7.42 -1.16 2.16
N TYR A 16 7.55 -0.75 3.43
CA TYR A 16 8.76 -0.10 3.95
C TYR A 16 10.01 -0.96 3.74
N VAL A 17 9.96 -2.25 4.09
CA VAL A 17 11.09 -3.17 3.90
C VAL A 17 11.52 -3.25 2.44
N TYR A 18 10.57 -3.33 1.50
CA TYR A 18 10.94 -3.32 0.08
C TYR A 18 11.54 -1.98 -0.36
N LEU A 19 11.01 -0.85 0.13
CA LEU A 19 11.48 0.49 -0.22
C LEU A 19 12.85 0.85 0.38
N VAL A 20 13.28 0.21 1.47
CA VAL A 20 14.61 0.42 2.03
C VAL A 20 15.72 -0.03 1.08
N ASP A 21 15.50 -1.14 0.35
CA ASP A 21 16.54 -1.78 -0.47
C ASP A 21 16.29 -1.68 -1.98
N ASN A 22 15.18 -1.07 -2.42
CA ASN A 22 14.79 -1.04 -3.83
C ASN A 22 14.16 0.31 -4.20
N ASP A 23 14.20 0.66 -5.48
CA ASP A 23 13.42 1.77 -6.02
C ASP A 23 11.90 1.53 -5.89
N THR A 24 11.11 2.59 -6.11
CA THR A 24 9.66 2.56 -5.96
C THR A 24 9.00 1.52 -6.88
N ASP A 25 9.42 1.41 -8.14
CA ASP A 25 8.83 0.50 -9.12
C ASP A 25 9.11 -0.96 -8.76
N SER A 26 10.37 -1.27 -8.45
CA SER A 26 10.80 -2.58 -7.96
C SER A 26 10.06 -2.98 -6.69
N SER A 27 9.87 -2.04 -5.75
CA SER A 27 9.13 -2.25 -4.50
C SER A 27 7.66 -2.58 -4.76
N MET A 28 7.01 -1.85 -5.68
CA MET A 28 5.64 -2.12 -6.11
C MET A 28 5.53 -3.53 -6.69
N GLN A 29 6.42 -3.93 -7.60
CA GLN A 29 6.37 -5.27 -8.21
C GLN A 29 6.56 -6.38 -7.17
N ARG A 30 7.52 -6.21 -6.24
CA ARG A 30 7.76 -7.18 -5.15
C ARG A 30 6.54 -7.31 -4.25
N MET A 31 5.92 -6.19 -3.87
CA MET A 31 4.71 -6.20 -3.05
C MET A 31 3.57 -6.97 -3.74
N LYS A 32 3.29 -6.66 -5.01
CA LYS A 32 2.25 -7.34 -5.82
C LYS A 32 2.48 -8.84 -5.89
N MET A 33 3.71 -9.27 -6.21
CA MET A 33 4.06 -10.69 -6.30
C MET A 33 3.92 -11.41 -4.96
N SER A 34 4.38 -10.81 -3.88
CA SER A 34 4.32 -11.40 -2.54
C SER A 34 2.88 -11.60 -2.07
N LEU A 35 2.01 -10.61 -2.28
CA LEU A 35 0.59 -10.73 -1.93
C LEU A 35 -0.13 -11.79 -2.77
N LYS A 36 0.09 -11.81 -4.09
CA LYS A 36 -0.52 -12.81 -4.98
C LYS A 36 -0.08 -14.22 -4.61
N ARG A 37 1.22 -14.43 -4.36
CA ARG A 37 1.77 -15.73 -3.90
C ARG A 37 1.21 -16.14 -2.54
N PHE A 38 1.08 -15.20 -1.61
CA PHE A 38 0.49 -15.47 -0.30
C PHE A 38 -0.95 -15.94 -0.42
N ILE A 39 -1.76 -15.24 -1.22
CA ILE A 39 -3.17 -15.59 -1.48
C ILE A 39 -3.27 -16.98 -2.09
N GLU A 40 -2.48 -17.26 -3.13
CA GLU A 40 -2.45 -18.56 -3.80
C GLU A 40 -2.03 -19.69 -2.86
N HIS A 41 -0.89 -19.52 -2.16
CA HIS A 41 -0.33 -20.53 -1.26
C HIS A 41 -1.30 -20.91 -0.14
N ASN A 42 -2.01 -19.92 0.41
CA ASN A 42 -2.97 -20.12 1.50
C ASN A 42 -4.39 -20.45 1.01
N ARG A 43 -4.62 -20.57 -0.30
CA ARG A 43 -5.94 -20.79 -0.92
C ARG A 43 -6.99 -19.75 -0.48
N ILE A 44 -6.56 -18.51 -0.32
CA ILE A 44 -7.42 -17.37 -0.04
C ILE A 44 -8.12 -16.96 -1.34
N ASP A 45 -9.35 -16.45 -1.23
CA ASP A 45 -10.08 -15.91 -2.38
C ASP A 45 -9.25 -14.82 -3.10
N PRO A 46 -8.92 -14.99 -4.40
CA PRO A 46 -8.18 -14.00 -5.18
C PRO A 46 -8.80 -12.61 -5.20
N THR A 47 -10.12 -12.50 -5.00
CA THR A 47 -10.82 -11.20 -4.94
C THR A 47 -10.39 -10.35 -3.74
N LYS A 48 -9.70 -10.93 -2.75
CA LYS A 48 -9.10 -10.18 -1.62
C LYS A 48 -7.93 -9.31 -2.05
N TYR A 49 -7.30 -9.58 -3.19
CA TYR A 49 -6.29 -8.71 -3.76
C TYR A 49 -6.93 -7.47 -4.41
N HIS A 50 -6.23 -6.33 -4.31
CA HIS A 50 -6.67 -5.07 -4.93
C HIS A 50 -5.46 -4.28 -5.44
N GLU A 51 -5.28 -4.28 -6.76
CA GLU A 51 -4.10 -3.70 -7.43
C GLU A 51 -3.91 -2.21 -7.10
N THR A 52 -4.97 -1.39 -7.22
CA THR A 52 -4.87 0.05 -6.94
C THR A 52 -4.52 0.36 -5.50
N ILE A 53 -5.20 -0.25 -4.53
CA ILE A 53 -4.94 -0.01 -3.10
C ILE A 53 -3.50 -0.42 -2.73
N THR A 54 -3.06 -1.61 -3.16
CA THR A 54 -1.68 -2.07 -2.90
C THR A 54 -0.66 -1.09 -3.45
N THR A 55 -0.83 -0.65 -4.70
CA THR A 55 0.10 0.28 -5.37
C THR A 55 0.09 1.65 -4.69
N ALA A 56 -1.10 2.19 -4.38
CA ALA A 56 -1.26 3.49 -3.74
C ALA A 56 -0.57 3.56 -2.37
N TRP A 57 -0.67 2.50 -1.55
CA TRP A 57 -0.01 2.48 -0.24
C TRP A 57 1.51 2.42 -0.33
N VAL A 58 2.08 1.75 -1.34
CA VAL A 58 3.54 1.78 -1.56
C VAL A 58 4.01 3.21 -1.85
N LEU A 59 3.26 3.96 -2.68
CA LEU A 59 3.55 5.37 -2.97
C LEU A 59 3.47 6.24 -1.71
N VAL A 60 2.44 6.04 -0.88
CA VAL A 60 2.28 6.77 0.39
C VAL A 60 3.44 6.47 1.35
N VAL A 61 3.82 5.19 1.50
CA VAL A 61 4.96 4.82 2.36
C VAL A 61 6.23 5.49 1.86
N ASN A 62 6.50 5.46 0.55
CA ASN A 62 7.67 6.13 -0.03
C ASN A 62 7.66 7.64 0.24
N HIS A 63 6.51 8.31 0.09
CA HIS A 63 6.38 9.73 0.42
C HIS A 63 6.75 10.03 1.87
N PHE A 64 6.23 9.26 2.81
CA PHE A 64 6.52 9.48 4.23
C PHE A 64 7.96 9.11 4.60
N MET A 65 8.55 8.07 4.01
CA MET A 65 9.97 7.76 4.19
C MET A 65 10.87 8.95 3.84
N ASN A 66 10.54 9.68 2.77
CA ASN A 66 11.31 10.83 2.33
C ASN A 66 10.99 12.13 3.09
N LYS A 67 9.78 12.24 3.66
CA LYS A 67 9.35 13.42 4.43
C LYS A 67 9.77 13.34 5.90
N SER A 68 9.86 12.15 6.46
CA SER A 68 10.07 11.91 7.88
C SER A 68 11.54 11.63 8.19
N GLU A 69 12.30 12.70 8.46
CA GLU A 69 13.70 12.59 8.87
C GLU A 69 13.87 11.73 10.13
N GLY A 70 14.90 10.89 10.16
CA GLY A 70 15.28 10.11 11.34
C GLY A 70 14.44 8.86 11.64
N SER A 71 13.49 8.49 10.77
CA SER A 71 12.78 7.20 10.86
C SER A 71 13.65 6.05 10.36
N ASN A 72 14.17 5.23 11.28
CA ASN A 72 15.04 4.08 10.98
C ASN A 72 14.29 2.73 10.96
N SER A 73 12.96 2.76 11.08
CA SER A 73 12.11 1.57 11.02
C SER A 73 10.70 1.92 10.60
N ALA A 74 9.96 0.93 10.09
CA ALA A 74 8.55 1.08 9.77
C ALA A 74 7.69 1.50 10.99
N ASP A 75 8.01 0.98 12.18
CA ASP A 75 7.27 1.32 13.40
C ASP A 75 7.49 2.79 13.80
N GLN A 76 8.72 3.30 13.67
CA GLN A 76 9.00 4.73 13.88
C GLN A 76 8.28 5.58 12.83
N LEU A 77 8.29 5.16 11.56
CA LEU A 77 7.61 5.87 10.49
C LEU A 77 6.10 5.99 10.75
N MET A 78 5.45 4.88 11.12
CA MET A 78 4.02 4.87 11.47
C MET A 78 3.72 5.65 12.76
N SER A 79 4.64 5.64 13.74
CA SER A 79 4.49 6.44 14.96
C SER A 79 4.61 7.93 14.71
N GLN A 80 5.41 8.35 13.73
CA GLN A 80 5.55 9.75 13.32
C GLN A 80 4.41 10.23 12.42
N ASN A 81 3.81 9.31 11.66
CA ASN A 81 2.74 9.59 10.69
C ASN A 81 1.53 8.68 10.96
N PRO A 82 0.80 8.87 12.08
CA PRO A 82 -0.31 8.01 12.46
C PRO A 82 -1.45 8.00 11.43
N GLU A 83 -1.56 9.01 10.57
CA GLU A 83 -2.51 9.05 9.45
C GLU A 83 -2.31 7.89 8.46
N MET A 84 -1.10 7.32 8.38
CA MET A 84 -0.84 6.14 7.55
C MET A 84 -1.65 4.93 8.02
N LEU A 85 -2.06 4.87 9.28
CA LEU A 85 -2.84 3.77 9.85
C LEU A 85 -4.34 3.84 9.50
N GLU A 86 -4.82 4.98 8.99
CA GLU A 86 -6.21 5.15 8.59
C GLU A 86 -6.39 4.69 7.14
N GLU A 87 -6.90 3.47 6.97
CA GLU A 87 -7.16 2.86 5.66
C GLU A 87 -8.08 3.72 4.78
N LYS A 88 -9.05 4.42 5.40
CA LYS A 88 -10.01 5.27 4.69
C LYS A 88 -9.37 6.52 4.09
N THR A 89 -8.11 6.82 4.40
CA THR A 89 -7.37 7.93 3.78
C THR A 89 -7.36 7.82 2.25
N MET A 90 -7.37 6.60 1.70
CA MET A 90 -7.49 6.39 0.26
C MET A 90 -8.76 7.00 -0.35
N MET A 91 -9.85 7.11 0.41
CA MET A 91 -11.10 7.72 -0.05
C MET A 91 -11.02 9.26 -0.17
N THR A 92 -9.95 9.88 0.31
CA THR A 92 -9.69 11.31 0.06
C THR A 92 -9.06 11.54 -1.33
N HIS A 93 -8.44 10.50 -1.90
CA HIS A 93 -7.78 10.53 -3.20
C HIS A 93 -8.65 9.95 -4.32
N TYR A 94 -9.46 8.92 -4.02
CA TYR A 94 -10.32 8.26 -4.98
C TYR A 94 -11.80 8.45 -4.66
N SER A 95 -12.62 8.65 -5.69
CA SER A 95 -14.05 8.45 -5.55
C SER A 95 -14.36 6.96 -5.34
N ALA A 96 -15.46 6.66 -4.66
CA ALA A 96 -15.90 5.28 -4.46
C ALA A 96 -16.12 4.54 -5.79
N GLU A 97 -16.64 5.24 -6.81
CA GLU A 97 -16.86 4.70 -8.15
C GLU A 97 -15.55 4.21 -8.80
N VAL A 98 -14.48 5.00 -8.72
CA VAL A 98 -13.17 4.62 -9.27
C VAL A 98 -12.56 3.50 -8.43
N LEU A 99 -12.48 3.69 -7.11
CA LEU A 99 -11.75 2.77 -6.24
C LEU A 99 -12.35 1.37 -6.22
N PHE A 100 -13.68 1.25 -6.26
CA PHE A 100 -14.38 -0.04 -6.23
C PHE A 100 -14.74 -0.60 -7.61
N SER A 101 -14.23 0.01 -8.68
CA SER A 101 -14.39 -0.52 -10.04
C SER A 101 -13.62 -1.84 -10.23
N ASN A 102 -14.10 -2.66 -11.18
CA ASN A 102 -13.36 -3.86 -11.59
C ASN A 102 -11.97 -3.52 -12.15
N GLU A 103 -11.83 -2.37 -12.80
CA GLU A 103 -10.55 -1.90 -13.33
C GLU A 103 -9.55 -1.65 -12.19
N ALA A 104 -9.91 -0.84 -11.18
CA ALA A 104 -9.02 -0.53 -10.05
C ALA A 104 -8.65 -1.77 -9.21
N ARG A 105 -9.49 -2.80 -9.22
CA ARG A 105 -9.17 -4.07 -8.55
C ARG A 105 -8.05 -4.84 -9.26
N ASN A 106 -7.98 -4.76 -10.60
CA ASN A 106 -7.11 -5.59 -11.43
C ASN A 106 -5.90 -4.84 -12.01
N THR A 107 -6.02 -3.52 -12.20
CA THR A 107 -5.01 -2.63 -12.77
C THR A 107 -4.91 -1.37 -11.91
N PHE A 108 -3.71 -0.82 -11.76
CA PHE A 108 -3.55 0.46 -11.05
C PHE A 108 -4.23 1.58 -11.85
N VAL A 109 -5.13 2.30 -11.18
CA VAL A 109 -5.81 3.48 -11.70
C VAL A 109 -5.36 4.69 -10.89
N GLU A 110 -5.09 5.81 -11.55
CA GLU A 110 -4.71 7.08 -10.91
C GLU A 110 -5.88 7.68 -10.09
N PRO A 111 -5.61 8.39 -8.98
CA PRO A 111 -6.64 9.03 -8.17
C PRO A 111 -7.33 10.17 -8.91
N ASN A 112 -8.64 10.30 -8.72
CA ASN A 112 -9.49 11.26 -9.43
C ASN A 112 -10.02 12.42 -8.57
N LEU A 113 -9.85 12.39 -7.25
CA LEU A 113 -10.26 13.48 -6.34
C LEU A 113 -9.08 14.36 -5.93
N ALA A 114 -7.98 13.73 -5.49
CA ALA A 114 -6.77 14.41 -5.08
C ALA A 114 -5.55 13.52 -5.37
N PRO A 115 -4.41 14.08 -5.80
CA PRO A 115 -3.22 13.28 -6.05
C PRO A 115 -2.78 12.57 -4.76
N ILE A 116 -2.36 11.30 -4.89
CA ILE A 116 -1.61 10.64 -3.82
C ILE A 116 -0.29 11.41 -3.67
N PRO A 117 0.16 11.71 -2.44
CA PRO A 117 1.49 12.28 -2.23
C PRO A 117 2.55 11.37 -2.86
N ARG A 118 3.25 11.89 -3.86
CA ARG A 118 4.38 11.22 -4.50
C ARG A 118 5.64 11.99 -4.13
N HIS A 119 6.67 11.29 -3.66
CA HIS A 119 8.00 11.84 -3.79
C HIS A 119 8.36 11.78 -5.28
N LYS A 120 8.84 12.91 -5.83
CA LYS A 120 9.54 12.88 -7.11
C LYS A 120 11.00 12.68 -6.75
N ASP A 121 11.57 11.57 -7.21
CA ASP A 121 13.02 11.36 -7.22
C ASP A 121 13.73 12.55 -7.89
#